data_AF-A0A8J5R1J8-F1
#
_entry.id   AF-A0A8J5R1J8-F1
#
_cell.length_a   1.000
_cell.length_b   1.000
_cell.length_c   1.000
_cell.angle_alpha   90.00
_cell.angle_beta   90.00
_cell.angle_gamma   90.00
#
_symmetry.space_group_name_H-M   'P 1'
#
loop_
_entity.id
_entity.type
_entity.pdbx_description
1 polymer ?
#
loop_
_entity_poly.entity_id
_entity_poly.type
_entity_poly.pdbx_seq_one_letter_code
_entity_poly.pdbx_strand_id
1 'polypeptide(L)' 'MFTYEIAPVFILMEHVVLQKMRELIGWNTGDSILAPGGSISNLYAFLAARHKMFPQYKERGLAAVGGQLVMFTSDQVLFN' A
#
# COMPACT_ATOMS: atom_id res chain seq x y z
N MET A 1 6.29 11.69 -4.12
CA MET A 1 7.49 12.26 -4.79
C MET A 1 7.61 11.61 -6.15
N PHE A 2 7.78 12.38 -7.22
CA PHE A 2 7.41 11.89 -8.56
C PHE A 2 8.56 11.17 -9.29
N THR A 3 9.76 11.77 -9.39
CA THR A 3 10.90 11.18 -10.09
C THR A 3 12.24 11.58 -9.47
N TYR A 4 13.26 10.74 -9.69
CA TYR A 4 14.64 10.97 -9.21
C TYR A 4 15.26 12.24 -9.78
N GLU A 5 14.92 12.61 -11.00
CA GLU A 5 15.45 13.79 -11.68
C GLU A 5 15.11 15.10 -10.96
N ILE A 6 13.92 15.19 -10.38
CA ILE A 6 13.41 16.42 -9.76
C ILE A 6 13.67 16.43 -8.25
N ALA A 7 13.74 15.26 -7.61
CA ALA A 7 13.87 15.13 -6.15
C ALA A 7 14.86 14.01 -5.72
N PRO A 8 16.13 14.06 -6.14
CA PRO A 8 17.07 12.96 -5.95
C PRO A 8 17.36 12.67 -4.47
N VAL A 9 17.61 13.72 -3.68
CA VAL A 9 17.94 13.57 -2.26
C VAL A 9 16.74 13.06 -1.46
N PHE A 10 15.55 13.58 -1.73
CA PHE A 10 14.35 13.17 -1.01
C PHE A 10 13.96 11.71 -1.31
N ILE A 11 14.17 11.22 -2.55
CA ILE A 11 13.94 9.81 -2.91
C ILE A 11 14.86 8.89 -2.13
N LEU A 12 16.14 9.23 -2.04
CA LEU A 12 17.09 8.46 -1.26
C LEU A 12 16.74 8.50 0.24
N MET A 13 16.35 9.66 0.77
CA MET A 13 15.89 9.79 2.16
C MET A 13 14.65 8.94 2.44
N GLU A 14 13.64 8.96 1.56
CA GLU A 14 12.44 8.13 1.68
C GLU A 14 12.81 6.64 1.71
N HIS A 15 13.71 6.21 0.81
CA HIS A 15 14.16 4.82 0.77
C HIS A 15 14.81 4.37 2.08
N VAL A 16 15.71 5.20 2.65
CA VAL A 16 16.39 4.90 3.93
C VAL A 16 15.40 4.86 5.09
N VAL A 17 14.49 5.84 5.18
CA VAL A 17 13.49 5.88 6.25
C VAL A 17 12.58 4.65 6.20
N LEU A 18 12.08 4.31 5.01
CA LEU A 18 11.19 3.17 4.83
C LEU A 18 11.90 1.83 5.08
N GLN A 19 13.17 1.70 4.65
CA GLN A 19 13.97 0.53 5.00
C GLN A 19 14.09 0.42 6.53
N LYS A 20 14.39 1.51 7.22
CA LYS A 20 14.53 1.48 8.67
C LYS A 20 13.23 1.10 9.38
N MET A 21 12.10 1.59 8.90
CA MET A 21 10.78 1.20 9.43
C MET A 21 10.49 -0.29 9.25
N ARG A 22 10.84 -0.88 8.08
CA ARG A 22 10.68 -2.33 7.86
C ARG A 22 11.57 -3.17 8.77
N GLU A 23 12.80 -2.74 8.99
CA GLU A 23 13.70 -3.39 9.96
C GLU A 23 13.11 -3.40 11.37
N LEU A 24 12.50 -2.29 11.80
CA LEU A 24 11.86 -2.20 13.13
C LEU A 24 10.64 -3.11 13.26
N ILE A 25 9.90 -3.33 12.18
CA ILE A 25 8.79 -4.30 12.12
C ILE A 25 9.30 -5.75 12.12
N GLY A 26 10.57 -5.98 11.76
CA GLY A 26 11.18 -7.30 11.65
C GLY A 26 11.10 -7.91 10.24
N TRP A 27 10.90 -7.09 9.21
CA TRP A 27 10.88 -7.55 7.82
C TRP A 27 12.23 -7.28 7.13
N ASN A 28 12.84 -8.36 6.62
CA ASN A 28 14.12 -8.29 5.90
C ASN A 28 13.96 -7.89 4.42
N THR A 29 12.75 -8.04 3.87
CA THR A 29 12.42 -7.75 2.48
C THR A 29 11.04 -7.14 2.40
N GLY A 30 10.85 -6.20 1.49
CA GLY A 30 9.53 -5.64 1.23
C GLY A 30 9.64 -4.32 0.48
N ASP A 31 8.49 -3.88 0.00
CA ASP A 31 8.33 -2.57 -0.62
C ASP A 31 7.46 -1.68 0.27
N SER A 32 7.64 -0.37 0.17
CA SER A 32 6.87 0.60 0.95
C SER A 32 6.89 1.96 0.26
N ILE A 33 5.86 2.76 0.50
CA ILE A 33 5.75 4.14 0.02
C ILE A 33 5.19 5.01 1.14
N LEU A 34 5.53 6.30 1.15
CA LEU A 34 4.83 7.26 2.01
C LEU A 34 3.52 7.67 1.36
N ALA A 35 2.44 7.60 2.14
CA ALA A 35 1.12 8.06 1.73
C ALA A 35 0.74 9.35 2.50
N PRO A 36 -0.09 10.23 1.90
CA PRO A 36 -0.56 11.44 2.56
C PRO A 36 -1.64 11.11 3.62
N GLY A 37 -1.20 10.59 4.76
CA GLY A 37 -2.05 10.21 5.90
C GLY A 37 -2.38 8.71 5.98
N GLY A 38 -2.71 8.26 7.19
CA GLY A 38 -2.93 6.84 7.49
C GLY A 38 -4.13 6.20 6.78
N SER A 39 -5.19 6.98 6.50
CA SER A 39 -6.39 6.49 5.79
C SER A 39 -6.06 6.05 4.37
N ILE A 40 -5.21 6.80 3.67
CA ILE A 40 -4.75 6.44 2.32
C ILE A 40 -3.78 5.27 2.37
N SER A 41 -2.95 5.16 3.43
CA SER A 41 -2.14 3.95 3.66
C SER A 41 -3.01 2.69 3.78
N ASN A 42 -4.12 2.76 4.53
CA ASN A 42 -5.06 1.64 4.66
C ASN A 42 -5.70 1.29 3.31
N LEU A 43 -6.11 2.30 2.55
CA LEU A 43 -6.62 2.10 1.18
C LEU A 43 -5.59 1.41 0.29
N TYR A 44 -4.32 1.84 0.31
CA TYR A 44 -3.26 1.18 -0.45
C TYR A 44 -3.06 -0.27 -0.04
N ALA A 45 -3.14 -0.59 1.26
CA ALA A 45 -3.05 -1.97 1.72
C ALA A 45 -4.19 -2.84 1.13
N PHE A 46 -5.42 -2.34 1.09
CA PHE A 46 -6.55 -3.05 0.48
C PHE A 46 -6.40 -3.21 -1.03
N LEU A 47 -5.93 -2.17 -1.72
CA LEU A 47 -5.69 -2.22 -3.17
C LEU A 47 -4.58 -3.21 -3.52
N ALA A 48 -3.51 -3.25 -2.73
CA ALA A 48 -2.41 -4.21 -2.89
C ALA A 48 -2.90 -5.65 -2.65
N ALA A 49 -3.69 -5.88 -1.59
CA ALA A 49 -4.29 -7.18 -1.31
C ALA A 49 -5.21 -7.63 -2.46
N ARG A 50 -6.11 -6.75 -2.93
CA ARG A 50 -6.99 -7.02 -4.05
C ARG A 50 -6.21 -7.33 -5.32
N HIS A 51 -5.18 -6.56 -5.65
CA HIS A 51 -4.39 -6.77 -6.86
C HIS A 51 -3.60 -8.08 -6.81
N LYS A 52 -3.06 -8.45 -5.63
CA LYS A 52 -2.39 -9.74 -5.42
C LYS A 52 -3.33 -10.93 -5.63
N MET A 53 -4.57 -10.83 -5.16
CA MET A 53 -5.55 -11.93 -5.23
C MET A 53 -6.30 -11.98 -6.58
N PHE A 54 -6.63 -10.80 -7.13
CA PHE A 54 -7.37 -10.63 -8.38
C PHE A 54 -6.63 -9.66 -9.31
N PRO A 55 -5.52 -10.08 -9.94
CA PRO A 55 -4.70 -9.19 -10.78
C PRO A 55 -5.48 -8.61 -11.96
N GLN A 56 -6.39 -9.39 -12.53
CA GLN A 56 -7.25 -9.03 -13.67
C GLN A 56 -8.31 -7.98 -13.32
N TYR A 57 -8.54 -7.70 -12.03
CA TYR A 57 -9.51 -6.71 -11.58
C TYR A 57 -9.25 -5.32 -12.17
N LYS A 58 -7.96 -4.95 -12.35
CA LYS A 58 -7.60 -3.62 -12.85
C LYS A 58 -8.12 -3.37 -14.27
N GLU A 59 -8.21 -4.41 -15.09
CA GLU A 59 -8.62 -4.31 -16.49
C GLU A 59 -10.11 -4.65 -16.68
N ARG A 60 -10.62 -5.62 -15.92
CA ARG A 60 -11.95 -6.20 -16.10
C ARG A 60 -12.95 -5.81 -15.01
N GLY A 61 -12.51 -5.06 -14.01
CA GLY A 61 -13.34 -4.64 -12.87
C GLY A 61 -13.90 -5.81 -12.08
N LEU A 62 -15.10 -5.63 -11.53
CA LEU A 62 -15.79 -6.61 -10.68
C LEU A 62 -16.11 -7.93 -11.38
N ALA A 63 -16.23 -7.93 -12.71
CA ALA A 63 -16.48 -9.15 -13.48
C ALA A 63 -15.35 -10.19 -13.32
N ALA A 64 -14.12 -9.76 -13.03
CA ALA A 64 -12.99 -10.66 -12.80
C ALA A 64 -12.96 -11.32 -11.41
N VAL A 65 -13.79 -10.88 -10.45
CA VAL A 65 -13.81 -11.43 -9.10
C VAL A 65 -14.72 -12.66 -9.02
N GLY A 66 -15.78 -12.69 -9.82
CA GLY A 66 -16.79 -13.76 -9.79
C GLY A 66 -17.70 -13.75 -8.56
N GLY A 67 -17.65 -12.70 -7.73
CA GLY A 67 -18.43 -12.58 -6.50
C GLY A 67 -18.22 -11.24 -5.79
N GLN A 68 -18.74 -11.13 -4.55
CA GLN A 68 -18.62 -9.95 -3.71
C GLN A 68 -17.38 -10.03 -2.82
N LEU A 69 -16.55 -8.99 -2.84
CA LEU A 69 -15.42 -8.86 -1.92
C LEU A 69 -15.91 -8.44 -0.53
N VAL A 70 -15.35 -9.06 0.51
CA VAL A 70 -15.66 -8.77 1.91
C VAL A 70 -14.34 -8.49 2.64
N MET A 71 -14.36 -7.49 3.52
CA MET A 71 -13.25 -7.13 4.41
C MET A 71 -13.72 -7.19 5.85
N PHE A 72 -12.83 -7.61 6.74
CA PHE A 72 -13.08 -7.69 8.18
C PHE A 72 -12.19 -6.67 8.89
N THR A 73 -12.77 -5.97 9.86
CA THR A 73 -12.06 -5.01 10.72
C THR A 73 -12.68 -5.01 12.11
N SER A 74 -11.96 -4.47 13.10
CA SER A 74 -12.46 -4.30 14.47
C SER A 74 -13.57 -3.24 14.52
N ASP A 75 -14.48 -3.35 15.48
CA ASP A 75 -15.51 -2.34 15.76
C ASP A 75 -14.91 -1.01 16.25
N GLN A 76 -13.75 -1.08 16.93
CA GLN A 76 -13.00 0.07 17.42
C GLN A 76 -12.03 0.67 16.39
N VAL A 77 -12.07 0.23 15.12
CA VAL A 77 -11.18 0.79 14.11
C VAL A 77 -11.53 2.26 13.85
N LEU A 78 -10.51 3.07 13.58
CA LEU A 78 -10.71 4.47 13.21
C LEU A 78 -11.56 4.54 11.92
N PHE A 79 -12.78 5.06 12.04
CA PHE A 79 -13.64 5.39 10.89
C PHE A 79 -13.01 6.57 10.15
N ASN A 80 -12.51 6.32 8.94
CA ASN A 80 -12.20 7.36 7.96
C ASN A 80 -12.76 6.95 6.61
#